data_AF-A0A843T9I5-F1
#
_entry.id   AF-A0A843T9I5-F1
#
_cell.length_a   1.000
_cell.length_b   1.000
_cell.length_c   1.000
_cell.angle_alpha   90.00
_cell.angle_beta   90.00
_cell.angle_gamma   90.00
#
_symmetry.space_group_name_H-M   'P 1'
#
loop_
_entity.id
_entity.type
_entity.pdbx_description
1 polymer ?
#
loop_
_entity_poly.entity_id
_entity_poly.type
_entity_poly.pdbx_seq_one_letter_code
_entity_poly.pdbx_strand_id
1 'polypeptide(L)'
;VIPRPGELGHETWENDAWKRTGDVSSWAPMSADPERGIVYIPTNPPTMDYYGGFRPGDNLFSTSVIALDVKTGKRVWHQQLVKHDIWNYDTPTAPILLDVNVNGRRIPGLFQITKQSWVYSYNRHTGEPIWPIVEKPALQSKVPGEKLATTQPHVTKPAPYDLQGRTEEH
;
A
#
# COMPACT_ATOMS: atom_id res chain seq x y z
N VAL A 1 1.98 6.31 -11.04
CA VAL A 1 3.03 5.28 -11.14
C VAL A 1 2.39 3.95 -11.50
N ILE A 2 2.15 3.75 -12.80
CA ILE A 2 1.64 2.49 -13.35
C ILE A 2 2.77 1.89 -14.19
N PRO A 3 3.25 0.67 -13.88
CA PRO A 3 4.39 0.08 -14.58
C PRO A 3 4.08 -0.25 -16.04
N ARG A 4 5.01 0.11 -16.91
CA ARG A 4 5.01 -0.24 -18.34
C ARG A 4 5.57 -1.65 -18.58
N PRO A 5 5.37 -2.24 -19.76
CA PRO A 5 5.98 -3.51 -20.12
C PRO A 5 7.50 -3.52 -19.86
N GLY A 6 7.97 -4.51 -19.10
CA GLY A 6 9.37 -4.65 -18.69
C GLY A 6 9.74 -3.97 -17.37
N GLU A 7 8.84 -3.17 -16.78
CA GLU A 7 9.04 -2.56 -15.46
C GLU A 7 8.50 -3.47 -14.34
N LEU A 8 9.11 -3.42 -13.16
CA LEU A 8 8.66 -4.22 -12.01
C LEU A 8 7.22 -3.86 -11.64
N GLY A 9 6.38 -4.89 -11.43
CA GLY A 9 4.98 -4.75 -11.05
C GLY A 9 4.03 -4.76 -12.24
N HIS A 10 4.54 -4.68 -13.48
CA HIS A 10 3.72 -4.75 -14.68
C HIS A 10 2.92 -6.05 -14.77
N GLU A 11 3.51 -7.16 -14.32
CA GLU A 11 2.88 -8.48 -14.24
C GLU A 11 1.63 -8.53 -13.36
N THR A 12 1.45 -7.54 -12.47
CA THR A 12 0.27 -7.43 -11.60
C THR A 12 -0.89 -6.67 -12.24
N TRP A 13 -0.70 -6.15 -13.45
CA TRP A 13 -1.75 -5.55 -14.28
C TRP A 13 -2.10 -6.55 -15.36
N GLU A 14 -3.16 -7.31 -15.13
CA GLU A 14 -3.67 -8.23 -16.15
C GLU A 14 -4.23 -7.43 -17.33
N ASN A 15 -4.12 -7.99 -18.53
CA ASN A 15 -4.52 -7.38 -19.80
C ASN A 15 -3.85 -6.00 -20.08
N ASP A 16 -4.48 -5.19 -20.92
CA ASP A 16 -4.00 -3.86 -21.31
C ASP A 16 -4.49 -2.72 -20.38
N ALA A 17 -4.96 -3.03 -19.17
CA ALA A 17 -5.51 -2.07 -18.22
C ALA A 17 -4.53 -0.93 -17.91
N TRP A 18 -3.24 -1.23 -17.82
CA TRP A 18 -2.18 -0.25 -17.58
C TRP A 18 -2.14 0.90 -18.60
N LYS A 19 -2.68 0.71 -19.82
CA LYS A 19 -2.71 1.73 -20.88
C LYS A 19 -3.77 2.81 -20.65
N ARG A 20 -4.82 2.49 -19.90
CA ARG A 20 -6.04 3.32 -19.78
C ARG A 20 -6.41 3.67 -18.34
N THR A 21 -5.92 2.91 -17.37
CA THR A 21 -6.11 3.22 -15.95
C THR A 21 -5.19 4.38 -15.56
N GLY A 22 -5.68 5.25 -14.67
CA GLY A 22 -4.94 6.38 -14.14
C GLY A 22 -4.90 6.40 -12.62
N ASP A 23 -4.75 7.60 -12.08
CA ASP A 23 -4.85 7.99 -10.67
C ASP A 23 -3.91 7.37 -9.65
N VAL A 24 -3.08 6.37 -9.97
CA VAL A 24 -2.05 5.87 -9.03
C VAL A 24 -1.00 6.96 -8.78
N SER A 25 -1.24 7.88 -7.85
CA SER A 25 -0.53 9.15 -7.67
C SER A 25 -0.28 9.44 -6.19
N SER A 26 0.56 10.42 -5.89
CA SER A 26 0.76 10.89 -4.52
C SER A 26 0.02 12.20 -4.31
N TRP A 27 -1.26 12.13 -3.95
CA TRP A 27 -2.04 13.32 -3.59
C TRP A 27 -1.87 13.70 -2.12
N ALA A 28 -1.63 12.71 -1.25
CA ALA A 28 -1.34 12.93 0.16
C ALA A 28 0.07 13.50 0.35
N PRO A 29 0.34 14.23 1.47
CA PRO A 29 1.68 14.68 1.79
C PRO A 29 2.68 13.52 1.87
N MET A 30 3.90 13.77 1.41
CA MET A 30 5.03 12.83 1.50
C MET A 30 5.85 13.11 2.76
N SER A 31 6.67 12.15 3.17
CA SER A 31 7.67 12.32 4.22
C SER A 31 9.08 12.08 3.69
N ALA A 32 10.09 12.66 4.32
CA ALA A 32 11.48 12.48 3.90
C ALA A 32 12.39 12.24 5.11
N ASP A 33 13.45 11.48 4.89
CA ASP A 33 14.59 11.30 5.78
C ASP A 33 15.79 12.04 5.17
N PRO A 34 16.06 13.30 5.57
CA PRO A 34 17.12 14.11 4.97
C PRO A 34 18.51 13.56 5.22
N GLU A 35 18.74 12.90 6.37
CA GLU A 35 20.04 12.32 6.71
C GLU A 35 20.42 11.21 5.73
N ARG A 36 19.43 10.47 5.23
CA ARG A 36 19.62 9.39 4.26
C ARG A 36 19.32 9.75 2.82
N GLY A 37 18.70 10.91 2.59
CA GLY A 37 18.28 11.33 1.27
C GLY A 37 17.20 10.41 0.67
N ILE A 38 16.25 9.95 1.49
CA ILE A 38 15.13 9.10 1.06
C ILE A 38 13.81 9.88 1.19
N VAL A 39 12.95 9.80 0.18
CA VAL A 39 11.56 10.28 0.25
C VAL A 39 10.60 9.09 0.22
N TYR A 40 9.56 9.15 1.03
CA TYR A 40 8.53 8.14 1.19
C TYR A 40 7.22 8.67 0.63
N ILE A 41 6.74 8.00 -0.41
CA ILE A 41 5.65 8.45 -1.26
C ILE A 41 4.46 7.50 -1.10
N PRO A 42 3.41 7.90 -0.37
CA PRO A 42 2.15 7.19 -0.37
C PRO A 42 1.46 7.33 -1.74
N THR A 43 0.72 6.30 -2.16
CA THR A 43 -0.02 6.30 -3.42
C THR A 43 -1.48 5.93 -3.20
N ASN A 44 -2.37 6.50 -4.00
CA ASN A 44 -3.82 6.20 -3.96
C ASN A 44 -4.19 5.02 -4.89
N PRO A 45 -5.44 4.52 -4.85
CA PRO A 45 -5.87 3.43 -5.70
C PRO A 45 -5.95 3.87 -7.17
N PRO A 46 -6.06 2.91 -8.10
CA PRO A 46 -6.26 3.24 -9.50
C PRO A 46 -7.66 3.83 -9.73
N THR A 47 -7.83 4.55 -10.85
CA THR A 47 -9.13 5.09 -11.28
C THR A 47 -10.26 4.05 -11.17
N MET A 48 -11.45 4.52 -10.79
CA MET A 48 -12.64 3.73 -10.46
C MET A 48 -12.52 3.04 -9.10
N ASP A 49 -12.88 3.78 -8.05
CA ASP A 49 -12.64 3.42 -6.65
C ASP A 49 -13.45 2.22 -6.16
N TYR A 50 -14.59 1.93 -6.79
CA TYR A 50 -15.58 0.94 -6.29
C TYR A 50 -15.89 -0.18 -7.29
N TYR A 51 -15.13 -0.28 -8.39
CA TYR A 51 -15.24 -1.39 -9.34
C TYR A 51 -13.91 -1.66 -10.04
N GLY A 52 -13.41 -2.89 -9.92
CA GLY A 52 -12.09 -3.29 -10.40
C GLY A 52 -12.06 -4.10 -11.69
N GLY A 53 -13.21 -4.49 -12.25
CA GLY A 53 -13.29 -5.44 -13.38
C GLY A 53 -12.58 -5.01 -14.67
N PHE A 54 -12.30 -3.71 -14.83
CA PHE A 54 -11.55 -3.17 -15.96
C PHE A 54 -10.02 -3.24 -15.78
N ARG A 55 -9.54 -3.52 -14.58
CA ARG A 55 -8.13 -3.55 -14.19
C ARG A 55 -7.78 -4.78 -13.36
N PRO A 56 -8.00 -6.00 -13.90
CA PRO A 56 -7.71 -7.22 -13.15
C PRO A 56 -6.23 -7.30 -12.71
N GLY A 57 -5.98 -8.05 -11.65
CA GLY A 57 -4.66 -8.21 -11.02
C GLY A 57 -4.44 -7.27 -9.83
N ASP A 58 -3.35 -7.48 -9.08
CA ASP A 58 -3.10 -6.76 -7.82
C ASP A 58 -2.81 -5.25 -8.00
N ASN A 59 -2.53 -4.80 -9.22
CA ASN A 59 -2.37 -3.39 -9.61
C ASN A 59 -1.21 -2.64 -8.93
N LEU A 60 -0.06 -3.30 -8.68
CA LEU A 60 1.13 -2.66 -8.11
C LEU A 60 1.62 -1.50 -9.02
N PHE A 61 1.81 -0.25 -8.57
CA PHE A 61 2.02 0.27 -7.22
C PHE A 61 0.84 1.05 -6.65
N SER A 62 -0.40 0.60 -6.86
CA SER A 62 -1.55 1.25 -6.21
C SER A 62 -1.55 1.06 -4.70
N THR A 63 -2.14 2.00 -3.96
CA THR A 63 -2.33 1.92 -2.51
C THR A 63 -1.08 1.40 -1.77
N SER A 64 0.06 2.01 -2.11
CA SER A 64 1.41 1.59 -1.72
C SER A 64 2.18 2.72 -1.06
N VAL A 65 3.19 2.38 -0.27
CA VAL A 65 4.28 3.30 0.11
C VAL A 65 5.51 2.95 -0.72
N ILE A 66 6.07 3.96 -1.38
CA ILE A 66 7.28 3.82 -2.21
C ILE A 66 8.39 4.66 -1.61
N ALA A 67 9.55 4.04 -1.33
CA ALA A 67 10.74 4.76 -0.90
C ALA A 67 11.68 4.98 -2.08
N LEU A 68 12.01 6.24 -2.37
CA LEU A 68 12.91 6.62 -3.45
C LEU A 68 14.15 7.35 -2.89
N ASP A 69 15.30 7.08 -3.48
CA ASP A 69 16.48 7.92 -3.33
C ASP A 69 16.21 9.29 -3.98
N VAL A 70 16.34 10.37 -3.21
CA VAL A 70 15.96 11.73 -3.63
C VAL A 70 16.82 12.25 -4.78
N LYS A 71 18.08 11.81 -4.88
CA LYS A 71 19.01 12.30 -5.91
C LYS A 71 18.81 11.62 -7.25
N THR A 72 18.52 10.32 -7.22
CA THR A 72 18.51 9.46 -8.41
C THR A 72 17.10 9.08 -8.86
N GLY A 73 16.09 9.26 -8.00
CA GLY A 73 14.73 8.78 -8.23
C GLY A 73 14.61 7.25 -8.23
N LYS A 74 15.68 6.52 -7.90
CA LYS A 74 15.67 5.06 -7.88
C LYS A 74 14.90 4.57 -6.66
N ARG A 75 14.08 3.54 -6.87
CA ARG A 75 13.36 2.86 -5.79
C ARG A 75 14.32 2.11 -4.88
N VAL A 76 14.26 2.44 -3.59
CA VAL A 76 14.95 1.71 -2.51
C VAL A 76 14.13 0.48 -2.12
N TRP A 77 12.86 0.69 -1.78
CA TRP A 77 11.89 -0.36 -1.46
C TRP A 77 10.46 0.14 -1.74
N HIS A 78 9.49 -0.75 -1.71
CA HIS A 78 8.07 -0.40 -1.71
C HIS A 78 7.28 -1.43 -0.92
N GLN A 79 6.08 -1.07 -0.48
CA GLN A 79 5.12 -1.97 0.14
C GLN A 79 3.71 -1.63 -0.35
N GLN A 80 3.01 -2.63 -0.89
CA GLN A 80 1.61 -2.49 -1.29
C GLN A 80 0.71 -2.84 -0.10
N LEU A 81 -0.15 -1.91 0.28
CA LEU A 81 -0.98 -2.02 1.48
C LEU A 81 -2.35 -2.62 1.17
N VAL A 82 -2.87 -2.35 -0.03
CA VAL A 82 -4.11 -2.94 -0.53
C VAL A 82 -3.89 -3.43 -1.96
N LYS A 83 -4.09 -4.73 -2.17
CA LYS A 83 -4.03 -5.35 -3.50
C LYS A 83 -5.37 -5.18 -4.17
N HIS A 84 -5.37 -4.81 -5.46
CA HIS A 84 -6.61 -4.61 -6.24
C HIS A 84 -7.65 -3.77 -5.48
N ASP A 85 -7.27 -2.57 -5.04
CA ASP A 85 -8.12 -1.73 -4.20
C ASP A 85 -9.42 -1.34 -4.92
N ILE A 86 -10.56 -1.67 -4.32
CA ILE A 86 -11.91 -1.31 -4.76
C ILE A 86 -12.75 -0.73 -3.61
N TRP A 87 -12.09 -0.27 -2.54
CA TRP A 87 -12.74 0.23 -1.33
C TRP A 87 -12.45 1.69 -1.05
N ASN A 88 -11.74 2.36 -1.97
CA ASN A 88 -11.18 3.68 -1.75
C ASN A 88 -10.32 3.73 -0.48
N TYR A 89 -9.50 2.71 -0.25
CA TYR A 89 -8.57 2.64 0.88
C TYR A 89 -7.25 3.35 0.60
N ASP A 90 -7.30 4.47 -0.12
CA ASP A 90 -6.13 5.32 -0.28
C ASP A 90 -5.48 5.67 1.06
N THR A 91 -4.22 6.06 0.98
CA THR A 91 -3.42 6.51 2.13
C THR A 91 -3.44 8.04 2.21
N PRO A 92 -4.32 8.66 3.03
CA PRO A 92 -4.54 10.10 3.02
C PRO A 92 -3.54 10.87 3.89
N THR A 93 -2.60 10.18 4.54
CA THR A 93 -1.66 10.76 5.50
C THR A 93 -0.22 10.57 5.06
N ALA A 94 0.64 11.51 5.44
CA ALA A 94 2.08 11.33 5.32
C ALA A 94 2.55 10.15 6.18
N PRO A 95 3.52 9.33 5.73
CA PRO A 95 4.17 8.35 6.59
C PRO A 95 4.85 9.04 7.78
N ILE A 96 4.60 8.60 9.01
CA ILE A 96 5.28 9.16 10.19
C ILE A 96 6.63 8.47 10.36
N LEU A 97 7.71 9.25 10.45
CA LEU A 97 9.06 8.72 10.72
C LEU A 97 9.35 8.84 12.20
N LEU A 98 9.54 7.71 12.87
CA LEU A 98 9.77 7.65 14.30
C LEU A 98 10.67 6.46 14.63
N ASP A 99 11.69 6.67 15.46
CA ASP A 99 12.48 5.57 16.00
C ASP A 99 11.73 4.94 17.18
N VAL A 100 11.60 3.61 17.17
CA VAL A 100 10.92 2.84 18.22
C VAL A 100 11.84 1.78 18.82
N ASN A 101 11.62 1.42 20.07
CA ASN A 101 12.29 0.28 20.71
C ASN A 101 11.37 -0.94 20.70
N VAL A 102 11.79 -2.01 20.02
CA VAL A 102 11.05 -3.28 19.98
C VAL A 102 11.98 -4.37 20.48
N ASN A 103 11.57 -5.06 21.55
CA ASN A 103 12.36 -6.12 22.20
C ASN A 103 13.80 -5.68 22.54
N GLY A 104 13.97 -4.45 23.04
CA GLY A 104 15.27 -3.88 23.40
C GLY A 104 16.12 -3.38 22.23
N ARG A 105 15.66 -3.52 20.98
CA ARG A 105 16.34 -3.00 19.78
C ARG A 105 15.69 -1.71 19.30
N ARG A 106 16.50 -0.66 19.10
CA ARG A 106 16.07 0.56 18.41
C ARG A 106 15.92 0.28 16.92
N ILE A 107 14.74 0.57 16.38
CA ILE A 107 14.38 0.39 14.98
C ILE A 107 14.01 1.76 14.41
N PRO A 108 14.63 2.17 13.29
CA PRO A 108 14.23 3.37 12.56
C PRO A 108 12.91 3.11 11.82
N GLY A 109 11.80 3.59 12.37
CA GLY A 109 10.46 3.25 11.90
C GLY A 109 9.88 4.24 10.90
N LEU A 110 8.99 3.71 10.06
CA LEU A 110 8.02 4.40 9.24
C LEU A 110 6.64 3.81 9.55
N PHE A 111 5.67 4.68 9.85
CA PHE A 111 4.32 4.31 10.25
C PHE A 111 3.31 4.96 9.30
N GLN A 112 2.66 4.15 8.47
CA GLN A 112 1.62 4.60 7.55
C GLN A 112 0.25 4.30 8.15
N ILE A 113 -0.46 5.37 8.50
CA ILE A 113 -1.87 5.34 8.91
C ILE A 113 -2.73 5.24 7.64
N THR A 114 -3.75 4.39 7.62
CA THR A 114 -4.57 4.12 6.43
C THR A 114 -6.07 4.13 6.73
N LYS A 115 -6.90 4.30 5.70
CA LYS A 115 -8.37 4.23 5.82
C LYS A 115 -8.90 2.86 6.28
N GLN A 116 -8.06 1.82 6.31
CA GLN A 116 -8.41 0.51 6.90
C GLN A 116 -8.41 0.54 8.43
N SER A 117 -8.08 1.68 9.03
CA SER A 117 -7.89 1.84 10.48
C SER A 117 -6.73 1.02 11.04
N TRP A 118 -5.72 0.78 10.20
CA TRP A 118 -4.48 0.09 10.53
C TRP A 118 -3.29 1.04 10.47
N VAL A 119 -2.20 0.63 11.14
CA VAL A 119 -0.90 1.29 11.05
C VAL A 119 0.11 0.30 10.49
N TYR A 120 0.40 0.43 9.20
CA TYR A 120 1.46 -0.36 8.56
C TYR A 120 2.82 0.18 9.02
N SER A 121 3.63 -0.71 9.58
CA SER A 121 4.82 -0.34 10.35
C SER A 121 6.05 -1.02 9.78
N TYR A 122 6.98 -0.24 9.23
CA TYR A 122 8.15 -0.73 8.53
C TYR A 122 9.44 -0.13 9.08
N ASN A 123 10.55 -0.85 8.96
CA ASN A 123 11.86 -0.23 9.04
C ASN A 123 12.01 0.72 7.83
N ARG A 124 12.14 2.02 8.09
CA ARG A 124 12.14 3.04 7.02
C ARG A 124 13.31 2.89 6.04
N HIS A 125 14.38 2.20 6.43
CA HIS A 125 15.53 1.99 5.55
C HIS A 125 15.36 0.79 4.62
N THR A 126 14.75 -0.30 5.10
CA THR A 126 14.70 -1.58 4.39
C THR A 126 13.32 -1.92 3.83
N GLY A 127 12.26 -1.28 4.34
CA GLY A 127 10.88 -1.64 4.04
C GLY A 127 10.43 -2.94 4.72
N GLU A 128 11.27 -3.56 5.55
CA GLU A 128 10.91 -4.77 6.29
C GLU A 128 9.85 -4.45 7.36
N PRO A 129 8.80 -5.28 7.51
CA PRO A 129 7.82 -5.09 8.56
C PRO A 129 8.45 -5.13 9.96
N ILE A 130 8.09 -4.17 10.83
CA ILE A 130 8.50 -4.18 12.25
C ILE A 130 7.80 -5.31 13.00
N TRP A 131 6.53 -5.55 12.67
CA TRP A 131 5.72 -6.66 13.17
C TRP A 131 5.17 -7.48 12.01
N PRO A 132 4.80 -8.75 12.23
CA PRO A 132 4.27 -9.59 11.16
C PRO A 132 3.08 -8.95 10.44
N ILE A 133 3.11 -9.02 9.12
CA ILE A 133 1.96 -8.77 8.26
C ILE A 133 1.62 -10.11 7.63
N VAL A 134 0.38 -10.56 7.81
CA VAL A 134 -0.06 -11.89 7.37
C VAL A 134 -1.03 -11.76 6.21
N GLU A 135 -0.82 -12.56 5.16
CA GLU A 135 -1.78 -12.66 4.06
C GLU A 135 -3.00 -13.45 4.54
N LYS A 136 -4.20 -12.89 4.39
CA LYS A 136 -5.46 -13.59 4.65
C LYS A 136 -6.31 -13.65 3.40
N PRO A 137 -7.13 -14.70 3.20
CA PRO A 137 -8.09 -14.75 2.11
C PRO A 137 -8.96 -13.51 2.08
N ALA A 138 -9.07 -12.86 0.93
CA ALA A 138 -9.94 -11.72 0.73
C ALA A 138 -11.35 -12.18 0.38
N LEU A 139 -12.37 -11.42 0.80
CA LEU A 139 -13.73 -11.63 0.31
C LEU A 139 -13.73 -11.44 -1.21
N GLN A 140 -14.34 -12.38 -1.91
CA GLN A 140 -14.43 -12.35 -3.36
C GLN A 140 -15.72 -11.66 -3.80
N SER A 141 -15.65 -10.93 -4.91
CA SER A 141 -16.80 -10.22 -5.46
C SER A 141 -17.84 -11.19 -6.02
N LYS A 142 -19.11 -10.80 -5.88
CA LYS A 142 -20.25 -11.44 -6.57
C LYS A 142 -20.71 -10.63 -7.78
N VAL A 143 -20.09 -9.47 -8.04
CA VAL A 143 -20.43 -8.57 -9.14
C VAL A 143 -19.87 -9.17 -10.44
N PRO A 144 -20.70 -9.32 -11.49
CA PRO A 144 -20.23 -9.84 -12.77
C PRO A 144 -19.03 -9.08 -13.34
N GLY A 145 -18.00 -9.83 -13.76
CA GLY A 145 -16.80 -9.28 -14.37
C GLY A 145 -15.78 -8.67 -13.40
N GLU A 146 -16.08 -8.62 -12.09
CA GLU A 146 -15.11 -8.18 -11.09
C GLU A 146 -14.30 -9.35 -10.53
N LYS A 147 -12.98 -9.17 -10.48
CA LYS A 147 -12.04 -10.14 -9.91
C LYS A 147 -11.19 -9.42 -8.88
N LEU A 148 -11.32 -9.79 -7.62
CA LEU A 148 -10.56 -9.21 -6.53
C LEU A 148 -9.24 -9.96 -6.32
N ALA A 149 -8.32 -9.35 -5.56
CA ALA A 149 -7.15 -10.06 -5.06
C ALA A 149 -7.57 -11.30 -4.26
N THR A 150 -6.79 -12.38 -4.32
CA THR A 150 -7.09 -13.63 -3.60
C THR A 150 -6.81 -13.49 -2.10
N THR A 151 -5.83 -12.68 -1.73
CA THR A 151 -5.47 -12.37 -0.36
C THR A 151 -5.25 -10.87 -0.16
N GLN A 152 -5.33 -10.42 1.09
CA GLN A 152 -4.90 -9.09 1.51
C GLN A 152 -3.85 -9.17 2.62
N PRO A 153 -2.93 -8.20 2.72
CA PRO A 153 -2.03 -8.09 3.85
C PRO A 153 -2.78 -7.56 5.08
N HIS A 154 -2.74 -8.29 6.18
CA HIS A 154 -3.30 -7.88 7.47
C HIS A 154 -2.19 -7.60 8.48
N VAL A 155 -2.18 -6.39 9.04
CA VAL A 155 -1.25 -6.05 10.13
C VAL A 155 -1.62 -6.84 11.40
N THR A 156 -0.61 -7.28 12.15
CA THR A 156 -0.81 -7.92 13.46
C THR A 156 -0.63 -6.96 14.63
N LYS A 157 0.16 -5.91 14.44
CA LYS A 157 0.42 -4.86 15.42
C LYS A 157 0.72 -3.54 14.70
N PRO A 158 0.44 -2.38 15.34
CA PRO A 158 -0.37 -2.26 16.57
C PRO A 158 -1.82 -2.69 16.34
N ALA A 159 -2.62 -2.74 17.41
CA ALA A 159 -4.05 -2.97 17.27
C ALA A 159 -4.67 -1.90 16.34
N PRO A 160 -5.72 -2.25 15.56
CA PRO A 160 -6.48 -1.28 14.81
C PRO A 160 -6.96 -0.13 15.70
N TYR A 161 -6.91 1.10 15.20
CA TYR A 161 -7.35 2.28 15.98
C TYR A 161 -8.85 2.57 15.84
N ASP A 162 -9.56 1.77 15.04
CA ASP A 162 -11.00 1.78 14.91
C ASP A 162 -11.51 0.35 14.66
N LEU A 163 -12.83 0.19 14.72
CA LEU A 163 -13.54 -1.07 14.54
C LEU A 163 -13.19 -1.76 13.21
N GLN A 164 -13.16 -3.08 13.27
CA GLN A 164 -12.86 -3.95 12.13
C GLN A 164 -13.97 -4.97 11.97
N GLY A 165 -14.29 -5.34 10.72
CA GLY A 165 -15.16 -6.48 10.44
C GLY A 165 -16.60 -6.32 10.92
N ARG A 166 -17.17 -5.10 10.85
CA ARG A 166 -18.62 -4.92 11.06
C ARG A 166 -19.40 -5.76 10.06
N THR A 167 -20.45 -6.40 10.56
CA THR A 167 -21.41 -7.16 9.77
C THR A 167 -22.79 -6.55 9.97
N GLU A 168 -23.83 -7.01 9.28
CA GLU A 168 -25.20 -6.53 9.56
C GLU A 168 -25.67 -6.87 10.99
N GLU A 169 -25.02 -7.84 11.65
CA GLU A 169 -25.39 -8.32 12.98
C GLU A 169 -24.71 -7.55 14.13
N HIS A 170 -23.65 -6.77 13.85
CA HIS A 170 -22.84 -6.04 14.84
C HIS A 170 -21.90 -4.99 14.20
#